data_AF-A0A2E5EDJ4-F1
#
_entry.id   AF-A0A2E5EDJ4-F1
#
_cell.length_a   1.000
_cell.length_b   1.000
_cell.length_c   1.000
_cell.angle_alpha   90.00
_cell.angle_beta   90.00
_cell.angle_gamma   90.00
#
_symmetry.space_group_name_H-M   'P 1'
#
loop_
_entity.id
_entity.type
_entity.pdbx_description
1 polymer ?
#
loop_
_entity_poly.entity_id
_entity_poly.type
_entity_poly.pdbx_seq_one_letter_code
_entity_poly.pdbx_strand_id
1 'polypeptide(L)'
;METLKVEFIDVGETSELLDQHGIKQQAQDDDHIFLRMADESAPRKHLAVPGCDVEPLPGADVVEFPLEQMPVVIDNILHKLHHNQLILFPVGRWRSIFDAVAFSMAENEEWQRIDAAATVELNTRDPLLCDTGDLHLVCELVKTLFHDSESPDQGLLLVTAGIPLVMEVVPNGGVRITFGNEAVAEEVSEAITT
;
A
#
# COMPACT_ATOMS: atom_id res chain seq x y z
N MET A 1 -19.82 14.86 11.97
CA MET A 1 -19.59 13.65 11.16
C MET A 1 -19.02 14.11 9.85
N GLU A 2 -17.70 14.14 9.74
CA GLU A 2 -17.08 14.20 8.42
C GLU A 2 -17.49 12.92 7.67
N THR A 3 -17.95 13.09 6.44
CA THR A 3 -18.35 11.99 5.58
C THR A 3 -17.09 11.45 4.94
N LEU A 4 -16.76 10.18 5.17
CA LEU A 4 -15.67 9.48 4.46
C LEU A 4 -15.83 9.71 2.96
N LYS A 5 -14.72 9.94 2.28
CA LYS A 5 -14.66 10.06 0.82
C LYS A 5 -13.72 9.00 0.27
N VAL A 6 -14.05 7.75 0.58
CA VAL A 6 -13.40 6.61 -0.05
C VAL A 6 -14.18 6.24 -1.30
N GLU A 7 -13.50 6.17 -2.44
CA GLU A 7 -14.12 5.91 -3.74
C GLU A 7 -13.19 5.08 -4.63
N PHE A 8 -13.76 4.10 -5.33
CA PHE A 8 -13.04 3.42 -6.40
C PHE A 8 -13.00 4.31 -7.64
N ILE A 9 -11.80 4.52 -8.17
CA ILE A 9 -11.57 5.34 -9.37
C ILE A 9 -11.08 4.47 -10.52
N ASP A 10 -11.31 4.90 -11.75
CA ASP A 10 -10.91 4.14 -12.93
C ASP A 10 -9.37 4.04 -13.00
N VAL A 11 -8.84 2.85 -13.26
CA VAL A 11 -7.38 2.65 -13.35
C VAL A 11 -6.74 3.51 -14.45
N GLY A 12 -7.45 3.78 -15.55
CA GLY A 12 -7.01 4.67 -16.61
C GLY A 12 -6.90 6.12 -16.16
N GLU A 13 -7.81 6.59 -15.30
CA GLU A 13 -7.77 7.94 -14.72
C GLU A 13 -6.55 8.14 -13.80
N THR A 14 -6.05 7.08 -13.17
CA THR A 14 -4.84 7.17 -12.33
C THR A 14 -3.53 7.20 -13.11
N SER A 15 -3.55 6.82 -14.39
CA SER A 15 -2.32 6.68 -15.18
C SER A 15 -1.56 8.00 -15.33
N GLU A 16 -2.27 9.10 -15.59
CA GLU A 16 -1.65 10.42 -15.71
C GLU A 16 -0.98 10.88 -14.40
N LEU A 17 -1.59 10.55 -13.26
CA LEU A 17 -1.03 10.87 -11.94
C LEU A 17 0.24 10.06 -11.68
N LEU A 18 0.21 8.76 -11.97
CA LEU A 18 1.38 7.90 -11.81
C LEU A 18 2.54 8.41 -12.67
N ASP A 19 2.28 8.74 -13.94
CA ASP A 19 3.29 9.26 -14.86
C ASP A 19 3.89 10.58 -14.38
N GLN A 20 3.08 11.50 -13.83
CA GLN A 20 3.56 12.76 -13.26
C GLN A 20 4.55 12.57 -12.10
N HIS A 21 4.36 11.50 -11.32
CA HIS A 21 5.26 11.12 -10.22
C HIS A 21 6.38 10.17 -10.65
N GLY A 22 6.49 9.89 -11.95
CA GLY A 22 7.48 8.95 -12.49
C GLY A 22 7.24 7.52 -12.03
N ILE A 23 6.00 7.14 -11.72
CA ILE A 23 5.60 5.78 -11.33
C ILE A 23 5.07 5.07 -12.56
N LYS A 24 5.50 3.84 -12.78
CA LYS A 24 5.03 2.96 -13.86
C LYS A 24 4.30 1.77 -13.29
N GLN A 25 3.23 1.41 -13.97
CA GLN A 25 2.56 0.14 -13.77
C GLN A 25 3.26 -0.95 -14.59
N GLN A 26 3.49 -2.09 -13.97
CA GLN A 26 4.11 -3.26 -14.58
C GLN A 26 3.26 -4.49 -14.26
N ALA A 27 2.72 -5.14 -15.31
CA ALA A 27 2.12 -6.46 -15.18
C ALA A 27 3.25 -7.51 -15.05
N GLN A 28 3.17 -8.35 -14.02
CA GLN A 28 4.06 -9.51 -13.91
C GLN A 28 3.49 -10.70 -14.69
N ASP A 29 2.18 -10.86 -14.62
CA ASP A 29 1.37 -11.86 -15.34
C ASP A 29 -0.05 -11.31 -15.55
N ASP A 30 -0.99 -12.15 -15.99
CA ASP A 30 -2.39 -11.75 -16.24
C ASP A 30 -3.16 -11.41 -14.95
N ASP A 31 -2.65 -11.88 -13.81
CA ASP A 31 -3.31 -11.82 -12.50
C ASP A 31 -2.69 -10.79 -11.54
N HIS A 32 -1.46 -10.33 -11.78
CA HIS A 32 -0.75 -9.43 -10.87
C HIS A 32 -0.20 -8.16 -11.53
N ILE A 33 -0.50 -7.00 -10.91
CA ILE A 33 0.05 -5.70 -11.25
C ILE A 33 0.96 -5.18 -10.14
N PHE A 34 2.04 -4.50 -10.51
CA PHE A 34 2.94 -3.83 -9.60
C PHE A 34 3.16 -2.38 -10.01
N LEU A 35 3.45 -1.54 -9.03
CA LEU A 35 3.88 -0.16 -9.23
C LEU A 35 5.36 -0.04 -8.89
N ARG A 36 6.10 0.67 -9.72
CA ARG A 36 7.54 0.90 -9.58
C ARG A 36 7.90 2.31 -10.01
N MET A 37 8.92 2.90 -9.39
CA MET A 37 9.53 4.11 -9.94
C MET A 37 10.16 3.81 -11.30
N ALA A 38 9.99 4.72 -12.25
CA ALA A 38 10.54 4.62 -13.60
C ALA A 38 12.07 4.69 -13.63
N ASP A 39 12.65 5.37 -12.65
CA ASP A 39 14.09 5.41 -12.43
C ASP A 39 14.55 4.14 -11.70
N GLU A 40 15.34 3.31 -12.36
CA GLU A 40 15.88 2.08 -11.76
C GLU A 40 16.92 2.35 -10.67
N SER A 41 17.47 3.56 -10.60
CA SER A 41 18.39 4.02 -9.56
C SER A 41 17.68 4.65 -8.36
N ALA A 42 16.34 4.72 -8.40
CA ALA A 42 15.50 5.20 -7.30
C ALA A 42 15.87 4.55 -5.96
N PRO A 43 16.01 5.32 -4.87
CA PRO A 43 16.28 4.77 -3.54
C PRO A 43 15.18 3.78 -3.13
N ARG A 44 15.59 2.70 -2.46
CA ARG A 44 14.71 1.61 -2.07
C ARG A 44 14.95 1.23 -0.62
N LYS A 45 13.87 0.95 0.11
CA LYS A 45 13.92 0.33 1.43
C LYS A 45 13.09 -0.93 1.47
N HIS A 46 13.53 -1.89 2.26
CA HIS A 46 12.79 -3.09 2.56
C HIS A 46 12.68 -3.25 4.08
N LEU A 47 11.46 -3.20 4.59
CA LEU A 47 11.17 -3.47 5.99
C LEU A 47 10.78 -4.94 6.09
N ALA A 48 11.54 -5.71 6.85
CA ALA A 48 11.38 -7.16 6.95
C ALA A 48 11.14 -7.59 8.39
N VAL A 49 10.34 -8.64 8.58
CA VAL A 49 10.32 -9.40 9.83
C VAL A 49 11.40 -10.48 9.76
N PRO A 50 12.22 -10.67 10.81
CA PRO A 50 13.25 -11.70 10.82
C PRO A 50 12.68 -13.08 10.46
N GLY A 51 13.26 -13.70 9.43
CA GLY A 51 12.86 -15.02 8.95
C GLY A 51 11.65 -15.04 8.00
N CYS A 52 11.18 -13.88 7.51
CA CYS A 52 10.21 -13.85 6.42
C CYS A 52 10.86 -14.27 5.08
N ASP A 53 10.05 -14.85 4.19
CA ASP A 53 10.49 -15.30 2.87
C ASP A 53 10.34 -14.20 1.79
N VAL A 54 10.13 -12.95 2.19
CA VAL A 54 9.95 -11.84 1.26
C VAL A 54 11.29 -11.36 0.75
N GLU A 55 11.53 -11.52 -0.55
CA GLU A 55 12.77 -11.04 -1.16
C GLU A 55 12.81 -9.50 -1.23
N PRO A 56 13.91 -8.83 -0.87
CA PRO A 56 14.06 -7.40 -1.09
C PRO A 56 14.18 -7.09 -2.59
N LEU A 57 13.76 -5.90 -3.00
CA LEU A 57 14.06 -5.41 -4.34
C LEU A 57 15.58 -5.23 -4.50
N PRO A 58 16.13 -5.41 -5.72
CA PRO A 58 17.56 -5.20 -5.95
C PRO A 58 18.04 -3.82 -5.49
N GLY A 59 19.11 -3.78 -4.69
CA GLY A 59 19.68 -2.54 -4.17
C GLY A 59 18.87 -1.88 -3.04
N ALA A 60 17.86 -2.54 -2.49
CA ALA A 60 17.14 -2.02 -1.33
C ALA A 60 18.00 -2.04 -0.07
N ASP A 61 17.90 -0.97 0.71
CA ASP A 61 18.39 -0.93 2.09
C ASP A 61 17.42 -1.70 2.99
N VAL A 62 17.90 -2.77 3.62
CA VAL A 62 17.08 -3.70 4.40
C VAL A 62 17.13 -3.32 5.87
N VAL A 63 15.96 -3.14 6.47
CA VAL A 63 15.80 -2.85 7.89
C VAL A 63 14.87 -3.90 8.48
N GLU A 64 15.34 -4.60 9.50
CA GLU A 64 14.57 -5.64 10.18
C GLU A 64 13.87 -5.08 11.42
N PHE A 65 12.59 -5.39 11.56
CA PHE A 65 11.79 -5.09 12.74
C PHE A 65 11.18 -6.37 13.31
N PRO A 66 11.12 -6.54 14.63
CA PRO A 66 10.27 -7.56 15.23
C PRO A 66 8.82 -7.43 14.76
N LEU A 67 8.12 -8.56 14.65
CA LEU A 67 6.74 -8.62 14.16
C LEU A 67 5.82 -7.65 14.89
N GLU A 68 5.98 -7.53 16.20
CA GLU A 68 5.21 -6.66 17.08
C GLU A 68 5.47 -5.15 16.86
N GLN A 69 6.60 -4.79 16.25
CA GLN A 69 6.96 -3.39 15.97
C GLN A 69 6.49 -2.94 14.58
N MET A 70 6.33 -3.86 13.63
CA MET A 70 5.97 -3.52 12.25
C MET A 70 4.67 -2.69 12.14
N PRO A 71 3.59 -3.00 12.87
CA PRO A 71 2.37 -2.18 12.82
C PRO A 71 2.60 -0.71 13.22
N VAL A 72 3.50 -0.46 14.17
CA VAL A 72 3.84 0.90 14.63
C VAL A 72 4.66 1.64 13.57
N VAL A 73 5.62 0.95 12.95
CA VAL A 73 6.43 1.52 11.86
C VAL A 73 5.56 1.89 10.66
N ILE A 74 4.65 0.99 10.27
CA ILE A 74 3.66 1.23 9.20
C ILE A 74 2.80 2.46 9.54
N ASP A 75 2.29 2.56 10.77
CA ASP A 75 1.53 3.73 11.22
C ASP A 75 2.33 5.02 11.07
N ASN A 76 3.57 5.04 11.56
CA ASN A 76 4.41 6.22 11.50
C ASN A 76 4.63 6.69 10.05
N ILE A 77 4.85 5.74 9.13
CA ILE A 77 4.98 6.04 7.69
C ILE A 77 3.67 6.63 7.15
N LEU A 78 2.54 5.96 7.40
CA LEU A 78 1.22 6.42 6.92
C LEU A 78 0.87 7.81 7.49
N HIS A 79 1.14 8.05 8.77
CA HIS A 79 1.03 9.36 9.40
C HIS A 79 1.99 10.41 8.83
N LYS A 80 3.11 10.03 8.22
CA LYS A 80 3.94 11.00 7.50
C LYS A 80 3.37 11.32 6.12
N LEU A 81 2.70 10.35 5.49
CA LEU A 81 2.14 10.46 4.14
C LEU A 81 0.73 11.08 4.09
N HIS A 82 -0.05 10.98 5.17
CA HIS A 82 -1.49 11.28 5.21
C HIS A 82 -1.90 12.72 4.93
N HIS A 83 -0.96 13.66 4.86
CA HIS A 83 -1.26 15.02 4.39
C HIS A 83 -1.60 15.06 2.89
N ASN A 84 -1.37 13.96 2.18
CA ASN A 84 -1.75 13.75 0.80
C ASN A 84 -2.88 12.72 0.72
N GLN A 85 -3.64 12.77 -0.38
CA GLN A 85 -4.53 11.67 -0.73
C GLN A 85 -3.71 10.40 -0.96
N LEU A 86 -4.20 9.29 -0.41
CA LEU A 86 -3.62 7.97 -0.57
C LEU A 86 -4.40 7.23 -1.64
N ILE A 87 -3.71 6.50 -2.50
CA ILE A 87 -4.33 5.71 -3.56
C ILE A 87 -3.84 4.28 -3.42
N LEU A 88 -4.78 3.37 -3.22
CA LEU A 88 -4.51 1.97 -2.93
C LEU A 88 -4.81 1.13 -4.17
N PHE A 89 -3.85 0.33 -4.60
CA PHE A 89 -4.00 -0.59 -5.73
C PHE A 89 -3.84 -2.02 -5.23
N PRO A 90 -4.77 -2.94 -5.57
CA PRO A 90 -4.54 -4.36 -5.29
C PRO A 90 -3.46 -4.88 -6.24
N VAL A 91 -2.56 -5.72 -5.72
CA VAL A 91 -1.62 -6.47 -6.60
C VAL A 91 -2.41 -7.45 -7.46
N GLY A 92 -3.26 -8.26 -6.82
CA GLY A 92 -4.23 -9.13 -7.47
C GLY A 92 -5.52 -8.38 -7.85
N ARG A 93 -6.67 -8.91 -7.42
CA ARG A 93 -7.96 -8.22 -7.49
C ARG A 93 -8.44 -7.87 -6.09
N TRP A 94 -9.34 -6.91 -5.97
CA TRP A 94 -9.90 -6.53 -4.68
C TRP A 94 -10.48 -7.70 -3.89
N ARG A 95 -11.15 -8.64 -4.56
CA ARG A 95 -11.67 -9.85 -3.91
C ARG A 95 -10.65 -10.56 -3.02
N SER A 96 -9.41 -10.72 -3.49
CA SER A 96 -8.35 -11.38 -2.71
C SER A 96 -8.03 -10.63 -1.42
N ILE A 97 -8.00 -9.29 -1.47
CA ILE A 97 -7.80 -8.42 -0.31
C ILE A 97 -8.99 -8.51 0.64
N PHE A 98 -10.21 -8.40 0.11
CA PHE A 98 -11.44 -8.49 0.90
C PHE A 98 -11.56 -9.83 1.62
N ASP A 99 -11.28 -10.93 0.92
CA ASP A 99 -11.29 -12.27 1.50
C ASP A 99 -10.21 -12.41 2.59
N ALA A 100 -9.02 -11.86 2.39
CA ALA A 100 -7.92 -11.91 3.36
C ALA A 100 -8.27 -11.20 4.67
N VAL A 101 -8.90 -10.01 4.59
CA VAL A 101 -9.17 -9.18 5.77
C VAL A 101 -10.56 -9.37 6.37
N ALA A 102 -11.41 -10.19 5.75
CA ALA A 102 -12.84 -10.31 6.06
C ALA A 102 -13.13 -10.54 7.55
N PHE A 103 -12.36 -11.41 8.21
CA PHE A 103 -12.57 -11.72 9.62
C PHE A 103 -12.10 -10.58 10.53
N SER A 104 -10.89 -10.08 10.31
CA SER A 104 -10.26 -9.09 11.17
C SER A 104 -10.87 -7.69 11.02
N MET A 105 -11.38 -7.34 9.84
CA MET A 105 -12.08 -6.09 9.58
C MET A 105 -13.60 -6.18 9.79
N ALA A 106 -14.12 -7.32 10.28
CA ALA A 106 -15.55 -7.57 10.38
C ALA A 106 -16.28 -6.58 11.31
N GLU A 107 -15.59 -5.99 12.29
CA GLU A 107 -16.17 -5.02 13.23
C GLU A 107 -15.94 -3.56 12.82
N ASN A 108 -15.17 -3.32 11.75
CA ASN A 108 -14.90 -1.97 11.26
C ASN A 108 -16.06 -1.46 10.41
N GLU A 109 -16.85 -0.53 10.96
CA GLU A 109 -18.03 0.05 10.28
C GLU A 109 -17.70 0.80 8.98
N GLU A 110 -16.47 1.31 8.85
CA GLU A 110 -16.03 2.01 7.65
C GLU A 110 -15.74 1.03 6.52
N TRP A 111 -15.02 -0.05 6.84
CA TRP A 111 -14.77 -1.16 5.94
C TRP A 111 -16.05 -1.86 5.50
N GLN A 112 -16.98 -2.12 6.42
CA GLN A 112 -18.29 -2.70 6.08
C GLN A 112 -19.06 -1.85 5.05
N ARG A 113 -18.94 -0.52 5.11
CA ARG A 113 -19.57 0.37 4.12
C ARG A 113 -18.94 0.23 2.74
N ILE A 114 -17.62 0.07 2.69
CA ILE A 114 -16.90 -0.17 1.42
C ILE A 114 -17.25 -1.56 0.88
N ASP A 115 -17.22 -2.60 1.72
CA ASP A 115 -17.60 -3.97 1.36
C ASP A 115 -19.02 -4.05 0.78
N ALA A 116 -19.98 -3.38 1.42
CA ALA A 116 -21.35 -3.31 0.93
C ALA A 116 -21.47 -2.59 -0.44
N ALA A 117 -20.53 -1.70 -0.77
CA ALA A 117 -20.54 -0.92 -2.01
C ALA A 117 -19.72 -1.57 -3.15
N ALA A 118 -18.65 -2.31 -2.83
CA ALA A 118 -17.61 -2.77 -3.75
C ALA A 118 -18.02 -3.88 -4.74
N THR A 119 -19.33 -4.17 -4.87
CA THR A 119 -19.84 -5.36 -5.58
C THR A 119 -19.35 -5.52 -7.03
N VAL A 120 -19.09 -4.42 -7.73
CA VAL A 120 -18.60 -4.43 -9.12
C VAL A 120 -17.07 -4.52 -9.13
N GLU A 121 -16.44 -3.81 -8.20
CA GLU A 121 -15.03 -3.52 -8.11
C GLU A 121 -14.23 -4.70 -7.56
N LEU A 122 -14.86 -5.62 -6.83
CA LEU A 122 -14.23 -6.84 -6.30
C LEU A 122 -13.46 -7.64 -7.35
N ASN A 123 -13.93 -7.65 -8.61
CA ASN A 123 -13.26 -8.39 -9.69
C ASN A 123 -12.36 -7.51 -10.57
N THR A 124 -12.16 -6.25 -10.18
CA THR A 124 -11.35 -5.27 -10.88
C THR A 124 -10.04 -5.02 -10.13
N ARG A 125 -9.24 -4.11 -10.68
CA ARG A 125 -8.06 -3.53 -10.03
C ARG A 125 -8.19 -2.00 -9.93
N ASP A 126 -9.42 -1.50 -10.00
CA ASP A 126 -9.70 -0.07 -9.95
C ASP A 126 -9.23 0.48 -8.60
N PRO A 127 -8.37 1.51 -8.56
CA PRO A 127 -7.75 1.92 -7.31
C PRO A 127 -8.75 2.51 -6.32
N LEU A 128 -8.48 2.36 -5.03
CA LEU A 128 -9.27 2.96 -3.97
C LEU A 128 -8.61 4.29 -3.57
N LEU A 129 -9.29 5.39 -3.86
CA LEU A 129 -8.88 6.73 -3.44
C LEU A 129 -9.34 6.96 -2.00
N CYS A 130 -8.39 7.34 -1.14
CA CYS A 130 -8.63 7.67 0.26
C CYS A 130 -8.23 9.13 0.53
N ASP A 131 -9.12 9.89 1.14
CA ASP A 131 -8.83 11.24 1.63
C ASP A 131 -8.08 11.19 2.97
N THR A 132 -7.56 12.34 3.38
CA THR A 132 -6.82 12.54 4.63
C THR A 132 -7.61 12.11 5.88
N GLY A 133 -8.95 12.21 5.84
CA GLY A 133 -9.85 11.76 6.91
C GLY A 133 -9.97 10.24 7.04
N ASP A 134 -9.55 9.49 6.02
CA ASP A 134 -9.69 8.03 5.95
C ASP A 134 -8.44 7.30 6.49
N LEU A 135 -7.46 8.03 7.04
CA LEU A 135 -6.19 7.46 7.49
C LEU A 135 -6.36 6.29 8.47
N HIS A 136 -7.33 6.40 9.39
CA HIS A 136 -7.55 5.36 10.39
C HIS A 136 -7.91 4.01 9.74
N LEU A 137 -8.82 4.05 8.76
CA LEU A 137 -9.18 2.90 7.95
C LEU A 137 -7.97 2.34 7.18
N VAL A 138 -7.17 3.20 6.54
CA VAL A 138 -5.99 2.76 5.77
C VAL A 138 -4.96 2.08 6.68
N CYS A 139 -4.69 2.66 7.86
CA CYS A 139 -3.83 2.07 8.87
C CYS A 139 -4.32 0.68 9.31
N GLU A 140 -5.62 0.55 9.60
CA GLU A 140 -6.20 -0.73 10.03
C GLU A 140 -6.17 -1.78 8.91
N LEU A 141 -6.50 -1.39 7.67
CA LEU A 141 -6.43 -2.26 6.50
C LEU A 141 -5.00 -2.78 6.25
N VAL A 142 -4.02 -1.88 6.23
CA VAL A 142 -2.62 -2.24 5.96
C VAL A 142 -2.07 -3.16 7.05
N LYS A 143 -2.36 -2.88 8.32
CA LYS A 143 -1.93 -3.76 9.44
C LYS A 143 -2.59 -5.13 9.37
N THR A 144 -3.89 -5.15 9.07
CA THR A 144 -4.64 -6.39 8.93
C THR A 144 -4.09 -7.22 7.80
N LEU A 145 -3.87 -6.62 6.62
CA LEU A 145 -3.24 -7.29 5.50
C LEU A 145 -1.85 -7.80 5.84
N PHE A 146 -1.03 -6.99 6.52
CA PHE A 146 0.30 -7.41 6.92
C PHE A 146 0.29 -8.69 7.78
N HIS A 147 -0.74 -8.89 8.60
CA HIS A 147 -0.89 -10.06 9.46
C HIS A 147 -1.61 -11.24 8.76
N ASP A 148 -2.65 -10.96 7.98
CA ASP A 148 -3.59 -11.98 7.49
C ASP A 148 -3.33 -12.42 6.04
N SER A 149 -2.48 -11.69 5.30
CA SER A 149 -2.18 -12.05 3.90
C SER A 149 -1.12 -13.15 3.79
N GLU A 150 -1.47 -14.18 3.00
CA GLU A 150 -0.68 -15.40 2.82
C GLU A 150 -0.28 -15.60 1.35
N SER A 151 -1.04 -15.04 0.41
CA SER A 151 -0.89 -15.30 -1.04
C SER A 151 -0.52 -14.03 -1.82
N PRO A 152 0.32 -14.11 -2.87
CA PRO A 152 0.79 -12.94 -3.64
C PRO A 152 -0.30 -12.00 -4.17
N ASP A 153 -1.48 -12.51 -4.48
CA ASP A 153 -2.63 -11.75 -4.97
C ASP A 153 -3.27 -10.85 -3.89
N GLN A 154 -2.93 -11.07 -2.63
CA GLN A 154 -3.39 -10.30 -1.47
C GLN A 154 -2.47 -9.12 -1.14
N GLY A 155 -1.45 -8.85 -1.95
CA GLY A 155 -0.59 -7.69 -1.79
C GLY A 155 -1.33 -6.37 -2.07
N LEU A 156 -0.88 -5.30 -1.41
CA LEU A 156 -1.44 -3.97 -1.57
C LEU A 156 -0.33 -2.96 -1.89
N LEU A 157 -0.55 -2.17 -2.92
CA LEU A 157 0.32 -1.06 -3.29
C LEU A 157 -0.33 0.25 -2.83
N LEU A 158 0.48 1.15 -2.32
CA LEU A 158 0.06 2.48 -1.88
C LEU A 158 0.96 3.52 -2.54
N VAL A 159 0.32 4.53 -3.13
CA VAL A 159 0.97 5.74 -3.63
C VAL A 159 0.29 6.96 -3.02
N THR A 160 0.92 8.12 -3.18
CA THR A 160 0.33 9.38 -2.75
C THR A 160 0.20 10.33 -3.93
N ALA A 161 -0.81 11.20 -3.91
CA ALA A 161 -1.01 12.18 -4.99
C ALA A 161 0.02 13.33 -5.00
N GLY A 162 0.86 13.47 -3.96
CA GLY A 162 1.77 14.61 -3.80
C GLY A 162 3.25 14.27 -3.59
N ILE A 163 3.58 13.02 -3.26
CA ILE A 163 4.94 12.56 -2.99
C ILE A 163 5.25 11.38 -3.92
N PRO A 164 6.36 11.43 -4.69
CA PRO A 164 6.75 10.35 -5.59
C PRO A 164 7.30 9.19 -4.75
N LEU A 165 6.40 8.30 -4.34
CA LEU A 165 6.68 7.12 -3.52
C LEU A 165 5.72 6.00 -3.91
N VAL A 166 6.25 4.78 -3.91
CA VAL A 166 5.46 3.55 -3.96
C VAL A 166 5.79 2.71 -2.73
N MET A 167 4.77 2.37 -1.95
CA MET A 167 4.86 1.39 -0.87
C MET A 167 4.09 0.12 -1.29
N GLU A 168 4.64 -1.04 -0.99
CA GLU A 168 4.04 -2.35 -1.25
C GLU A 168 4.00 -3.12 0.07
N VAL A 169 2.80 -3.49 0.50
CA VAL A 169 2.56 -4.47 1.55
C VAL A 169 2.64 -5.83 0.89
N VAL A 170 3.71 -6.57 1.19
CA VAL A 170 3.97 -7.89 0.62
C VAL A 170 3.42 -8.93 1.58
N PRO A 171 2.59 -9.87 1.08
CA PRO A 171 2.13 -11.01 1.87
C PRO A 171 3.28 -11.78 2.51
N ASN A 172 3.02 -12.36 3.69
CA ASN A 172 4.04 -13.03 4.52
C ASN A 172 5.12 -12.11 5.12
N GLY A 173 4.80 -10.84 5.40
CA GLY A 173 5.52 -10.05 6.41
C GLY A 173 6.64 -9.15 5.90
N GLY A 174 6.50 -8.57 4.71
CA GLY A 174 7.45 -7.58 4.18
C GLY A 174 6.77 -6.30 3.72
N VAL A 175 7.45 -5.17 3.86
CA VAL A 175 7.07 -3.91 3.22
C VAL A 175 8.20 -3.47 2.31
N ARG A 176 7.91 -3.17 1.04
CA ARG A 176 8.89 -2.62 0.09
C ARG A 176 8.52 -1.18 -0.21
N ILE A 177 9.50 -0.28 -0.19
CA ILE A 177 9.28 1.14 -0.46
C ILE A 177 10.29 1.57 -1.53
N THR A 178 9.81 2.21 -2.58
CA THR A 178 10.65 2.86 -3.58
C THR A 178 10.33 4.36 -3.60
N PHE A 179 11.36 5.19 -3.55
CA PHE A 179 11.25 6.64 -3.47
C PHE A 179 11.66 7.28 -4.80
N GLY A 180 11.00 8.36 -5.20
CA GLY A 180 11.33 9.05 -6.44
C GLY A 180 12.65 9.81 -6.40
N ASN A 181 13.19 10.10 -5.21
CA ASN A 181 14.50 10.71 -5.02
C ASN A 181 14.98 10.55 -3.56
N GLU A 182 16.24 10.91 -3.33
CA GLU A 182 16.89 10.82 -2.01
C GLU A 182 16.22 11.70 -0.94
N ALA A 183 15.75 12.89 -1.29
CA ALA A 183 15.15 13.80 -0.31
C ALA A 183 13.84 13.23 0.27
N VAL A 184 13.01 12.64 -0.58
CA VAL A 184 11.80 11.91 -0.14
C VAL A 184 12.19 10.69 0.70
N ALA A 185 13.23 9.97 0.30
CA ALA A 185 13.72 8.82 1.04
C ALA A 185 14.18 9.22 2.45
N GLU A 186 15.02 10.26 2.59
CA GLU A 186 15.47 10.80 3.87
C GLU A 186 14.30 11.23 4.74
N GLU A 187 13.36 12.00 4.18
CA GLU A 187 12.18 12.46 4.89
C GLU A 187 11.37 11.27 5.42
N VAL A 188 10.96 10.31 4.58
CA VAL A 188 10.15 9.17 5.04
C VAL A 188 10.93 8.26 5.99
N SER A 189 12.25 8.16 5.84
CA SER A 189 13.11 7.33 6.69
C SER A 189 13.09 7.75 8.17
N GLU A 190 12.87 9.03 8.47
CA GLU A 190 12.73 9.49 9.85
C GLU A 190 11.57 8.79 10.57
N ALA A 191 10.49 8.43 9.85
CA ALA A 191 9.35 7.70 10.41
C ALA A 191 9.64 6.22 10.66
N ILE A 192 10.70 5.67 10.04
CA ILE A 192 11.10 4.26 10.17
C ILE A 192 12.01 4.04 11.38
N THR A 193 12.84 5.03 11.72
CA THR A 193 13.88 4.91 12.77
C THR A 193 13.45 5.38 14.16
N THR A 194 12.19 5.81 14.33
CA THR A 194 11.66 6.40 15.57
C THR A 194 10.88 5.37 16.38
#